data_AF-R5IE11-F1
#
_entry.id   AF-R5IE11-F1
#
_cell.length_a   1.000
_cell.length_b   1.000
_cell.length_c   1.000
_cell.angle_alpha   90.00
_cell.angle_beta   90.00
_cell.angle_gamma   90.00
#
_symmetry.space_group_name_H-M   'P 1'
#
loop_
_entity.id
_entity.type
_entity.pdbx_description
1 polymer ?
#
loop_
_entity_poly.entity_id
_entity_poly.type
_entity_poly.pdbx_seq_one_letter_code
_entity_poly.pdbx_strand_id
1 'polypeptide(L)'
;MSKEAESLLVLLQDSDPVTQEKVRVRLEELGWNAVSYGLQNLERVIPLPTRRQVRRRLREMSSVCAVNEVQALLGEGDSFFVPDGMYSLTRILLPELSPKEFHDCYMAPAGDLVCELRDTMTAVEKVEMLNYIVFDRYGFQLSEDGMDGYEADILIPDVMAVRKAGVVGISSVYFLLAGYAGLPVYPVFPREPGYYVAWFENGRTLFSMDMGRKGRIADPVPRRSWLDTDFMGTDRTVLYLYATALRRFGRKPLTPLQASLLDRAADSLHL
;
A
#
# COMPACT_ATOMS: atom_id res chain seq x y z
N MET A 1 14.25 -5.45 24.57
CA MET A 1 14.47 -4.63 23.36
C MET A 1 14.82 -3.17 23.65
N SER A 2 14.18 -2.47 24.61
CA SER A 2 14.37 -1.01 24.76
C SER A 2 15.82 -0.53 24.97
N LYS A 3 16.63 -1.24 25.77
CA LYS A 3 18.01 -0.80 26.07
C LYS A 3 18.95 -0.85 24.87
N GLU A 4 18.90 -1.89 24.04
CA GLU A 4 19.76 -2.00 22.85
C GLU A 4 19.35 -0.98 21.80
N ALA A 5 18.06 -0.86 21.49
CA ALA A 5 17.54 0.10 20.53
C ALA A 5 17.83 1.55 20.96
N GLU A 6 17.75 1.86 22.26
CA GLU A 6 18.09 3.19 22.78
C GLU A 6 19.59 3.48 22.66
N SER A 7 20.47 2.52 22.96
CA SER A 7 21.92 2.66 22.74
C SER A 7 22.26 2.89 21.27
N LEU A 8 21.67 2.12 20.35
CA LEU A 8 21.85 2.29 18.91
C LEU A 8 21.37 3.67 18.45
N LEU A 9 20.23 4.12 18.97
CA LEU A 9 19.68 5.45 18.67
C LEU A 9 20.64 6.57 19.12
N VAL A 10 21.25 6.46 20.30
CA VAL A 10 22.27 7.41 20.76
C VAL A 10 23.49 7.40 19.85
N LEU A 11 23.97 6.22 19.44
CA LEU A 11 25.13 6.06 18.56
C LEU A 11 24.88 6.58 17.14
N LEU A 12 23.62 6.70 16.68
CA LEU A 12 23.30 7.37 15.40
C LEU A 12 23.71 8.85 15.37
N GLN A 13 24.10 9.44 16.50
CA GLN A 13 24.65 10.81 16.55
C GLN A 13 26.14 10.87 16.22
N ASP A 14 26.85 9.75 16.25
CA ASP A 14 28.29 9.70 16.04
C ASP A 14 28.66 10.21 14.63
N SER A 15 29.78 10.93 14.52
CA SER A 15 30.31 11.39 13.24
C SER A 15 31.16 10.34 12.54
N ASP A 16 31.65 9.32 13.27
CA ASP A 16 32.49 8.25 12.74
C ASP A 16 31.71 7.36 11.73
N PRO A 17 32.13 7.30 10.46
CA PRO A 17 31.45 6.52 9.43
C PRO A 17 31.39 5.02 9.75
N VAL A 18 32.41 4.47 10.41
CA VAL A 18 32.47 3.04 10.75
C VAL A 18 31.42 2.70 11.81
N THR A 19 31.30 3.54 12.84
CA THR A 19 30.28 3.41 13.88
C THR A 19 28.88 3.55 13.29
N GLN A 20 28.67 4.54 12.42
CA GLN A 20 27.40 4.73 11.73
C GLN A 20 26.97 3.50 10.93
N GLU A 21 27.89 2.91 10.16
CA GLU A 21 27.60 1.73 9.36
C GLU A 21 27.25 0.51 10.23
N LYS A 22 28.00 0.30 11.32
CA LYS A 22 27.70 -0.79 12.28
C LYS A 22 26.32 -0.62 12.92
N VAL A 23 25.95 0.59 13.30
CA VAL A 23 24.64 0.89 13.89
C VAL A 23 23.54 0.68 12.86
N ARG A 24 23.75 1.12 11.61
CA ARG A 24 22.81 0.91 10.50
C ARG A 24 22.53 -0.58 10.28
N VAL A 25 23.59 -1.36 10.06
CA VAL A 25 23.48 -2.82 9.87
C VAL A 25 22.75 -3.47 11.04
N ARG A 26 23.10 -3.11 12.28
CA ARG A 26 22.45 -3.69 13.46
C ARG A 26 20.97 -3.32 13.58
N LEU A 27 20.59 -2.08 13.26
CA LEU A 27 19.19 -1.67 13.24
C LEU A 27 18.40 -2.39 12.14
N GLU A 28 19.00 -2.62 10.99
CA GLU A 28 18.39 -3.39 9.89
C GLU A 28 18.20 -4.87 10.25
N GLU A 29 19.17 -5.50 10.93
CA GLU A 29 19.05 -6.87 11.46
C GLU A 29 17.92 -7.01 12.49
N LEU A 30 17.77 -6.01 13.36
CA LEU A 30 16.66 -5.96 14.33
C LEU A 30 15.31 -5.64 13.67
N GLY A 31 15.34 -5.20 12.41
CA GLY A 31 14.19 -4.91 11.59
C GLY A 31 13.34 -3.74 12.09
N TRP A 32 12.09 -3.74 11.65
CA TRP A 32 11.17 -2.63 11.85
C TRP A 32 11.00 -2.18 13.31
N ASN A 33 10.95 -3.13 14.23
CA ASN A 33 10.69 -2.83 15.64
C ASN A 33 11.75 -1.88 16.23
N ALA A 34 13.03 -2.02 15.84
CA ALA A 34 14.09 -1.15 16.31
C ALA A 34 14.04 0.24 15.63
N VAL A 35 13.79 0.29 14.33
CA VAL A 35 13.67 1.56 13.58
C VAL A 35 12.45 2.37 14.04
N SER A 36 11.30 1.71 14.20
CA SER A 36 10.06 2.30 14.70
C SER A 36 10.20 2.84 16.12
N TYR A 37 10.84 2.07 17.02
CA TYR A 37 11.21 2.57 18.35
C TYR A 37 12.03 3.86 18.25
N GLY A 38 13.02 3.88 17.36
CA GLY A 38 13.85 5.04 17.09
C GLY A 38 13.06 6.28 16.67
N LEU A 39 12.12 6.11 15.72
CA LEU A 39 11.27 7.20 15.23
C LEU A 39 10.35 7.75 16.32
N GLN A 40 9.72 6.87 17.11
CA GLN A 40 8.79 7.25 18.17
C GLN A 40 9.47 7.88 19.38
N ASN A 41 10.71 7.48 19.69
CA ASN A 41 11.44 7.94 20.88
C ASN A 41 12.51 8.99 20.55
N LEU A 42 12.66 9.39 19.29
CA LEU A 42 13.68 10.31 18.82
C LEU A 42 13.74 11.58 19.68
N GLU A 43 12.59 12.19 19.97
CA GLU A 43 12.55 13.47 20.69
C GLU A 43 12.92 13.34 22.16
N ARG A 44 12.64 12.18 22.75
CA ARG A 44 12.98 11.84 24.13
C ARG A 44 14.47 11.52 24.28
N VAL A 45 15.05 10.80 23.33
CA VAL A 45 16.42 10.25 23.43
C VAL A 45 17.46 11.17 22.81
N ILE A 46 17.13 11.88 21.73
CA ILE A 46 18.10 12.62 20.92
C ILE A 46 17.99 14.14 21.15
N PRO A 47 19.09 14.78 21.60
CA PRO A 47 19.20 16.23 21.73
C PRO A 47 18.85 16.98 20.43
N LEU A 48 18.30 18.19 20.58
CA LEU A 48 17.88 19.03 19.45
C LEU A 48 18.94 19.21 18.35
N PRO A 49 20.25 19.42 18.63
CA PRO A 49 21.25 19.69 17.59
C PRO A 49 21.43 18.57 16.55
N THR A 50 21.33 17.31 16.98
CA THR A 50 21.57 16.12 16.14
C THR A 50 20.27 15.47 15.67
N ARG A 51 19.14 15.85 16.26
CA ARG A 51 17.82 15.24 16.03
C ARG A 51 17.43 15.17 14.55
N ARG A 52 17.65 16.24 13.78
CA ARG A 52 17.30 16.26 12.34
C ARG A 52 18.10 15.24 11.54
N GLN A 53 19.39 15.10 11.83
CA GLN A 53 20.26 14.15 11.16
C GLN A 53 19.89 12.70 11.50
N VAL A 54 19.66 12.42 12.79
CA VAL A 54 19.24 11.08 13.24
C VAL A 54 17.87 10.73 12.66
N ARG A 55 16.91 11.67 12.65
CA ARG A 55 15.59 11.48 12.01
C ARG A 55 15.73 11.09 10.55
N ARG A 56 16.58 11.79 9.79
CA ARG A 56 16.81 11.48 8.37
C ARG A 56 17.33 10.05 8.20
N ARG A 57 18.35 9.66 8.98
CA ARG A 57 18.93 8.30 8.94
C ARG A 57 17.88 7.23 9.26
N LEU A 58 17.07 7.43 10.31
CA LEU A 58 15.99 6.51 10.67
C LEU A 58 14.94 6.38 9.57
N ARG A 59 14.58 7.48 8.91
CA ARG A 59 13.64 7.44 7.78
C ARG A 59 14.21 6.67 6.60
N GLU A 60 15.49 6.85 6.29
CA GLU A 60 16.18 6.10 5.21
C GLU A 60 16.18 4.59 5.52
N MET A 61 16.57 4.20 6.75
CA MET A 61 16.53 2.80 7.19
C MET A 61 15.10 2.23 7.19
N SER A 62 14.11 3.03 7.61
CA SER A 62 12.69 2.66 7.58
C SER A 62 12.22 2.30 6.17
N SER A 63 12.57 3.12 5.17
CA SER A 63 12.20 2.84 3.79
C SER A 63 12.85 1.55 3.27
N VAL A 64 14.08 1.24 3.70
CA VAL A 64 14.74 -0.04 3.38
C VAL A 64 14.02 -1.22 4.04
N CYS A 65 13.71 -1.13 5.33
CA CYS A 65 12.92 -2.16 6.02
C CYS A 65 11.58 -2.41 5.33
N ALA A 66 10.88 -1.35 4.93
CA ALA A 66 9.60 -1.44 4.23
C ALA A 66 9.68 -2.25 2.92
N VAL A 67 10.73 -2.05 2.12
CA VAL A 67 10.94 -2.86 0.89
C VAL A 67 11.30 -4.30 1.22
N ASN A 68 12.14 -4.54 2.23
CA ASN A 68 12.48 -5.90 2.64
C ASN A 68 11.24 -6.67 3.14
N GLU A 69 10.31 -6.00 3.82
CA GLU A 69 9.03 -6.59 4.22
C GLU A 69 8.15 -6.93 3.01
N VAL A 70 8.09 -6.06 1.98
CA VAL A 70 7.42 -6.41 0.72
C VAL A 70 8.06 -7.64 0.08
N GLN A 71 9.39 -7.73 0.04
CA GLN A 71 10.08 -8.89 -0.52
C GLN A 71 9.85 -10.17 0.27
N ALA A 72 9.83 -10.08 1.60
CA ALA A 72 9.51 -11.20 2.47
C ALA A 72 8.08 -11.72 2.22
N LEU A 73 7.09 -10.81 2.16
CA LEU A 73 5.69 -11.16 1.83
C LEU A 73 5.59 -11.87 0.47
N LEU A 74 6.35 -11.43 -0.53
CA LEU A 74 6.34 -12.07 -1.85
C LEU A 74 7.01 -13.45 -1.86
N GLY A 75 7.93 -13.71 -0.93
CA GLY A 75 8.60 -15.01 -0.77
C GLY A 75 7.75 -16.06 -0.04
N GLU A 76 6.67 -15.68 0.63
CA GLU A 76 5.78 -16.59 1.37
C GLU A 76 4.83 -17.38 0.46
N GLY A 77 4.62 -16.94 -0.78
CA GLY A 77 3.80 -17.63 -1.78
C GLY A 77 3.05 -16.66 -2.69
N ASP A 78 2.04 -17.19 -3.38
CA ASP A 78 1.24 -16.43 -4.36
C ASP A 78 0.07 -15.65 -3.75
N SER A 79 -0.23 -15.87 -2.47
CA SER A 79 -1.23 -15.11 -1.73
C SER A 79 -0.68 -14.64 -0.39
N PHE A 80 -1.03 -13.41 -0.05
CA PHE A 80 -0.67 -12.75 1.21
C PHE A 80 -1.78 -11.78 1.57
N PHE A 81 -1.79 -11.31 2.81
CA PHE A 81 -2.78 -10.35 3.24
C PHE A 81 -2.51 -8.98 2.60
N VAL A 82 -3.32 -8.61 1.60
CA VAL A 82 -3.17 -7.36 0.81
C VAL A 82 -2.94 -6.12 1.68
N PRO A 83 -3.68 -5.90 2.79
CA PRO A 83 -3.43 -4.75 3.67
C PRO A 83 -2.00 -4.66 4.20
N ASP A 84 -1.33 -5.78 4.49
CA ASP A 84 0.05 -5.79 5.00
C ASP A 84 1.04 -5.35 3.92
N GLY A 85 0.83 -5.80 2.68
CA GLY A 85 1.63 -5.35 1.54
C GLY A 85 1.44 -3.86 1.25
N MET A 86 0.19 -3.37 1.26
CA MET A 86 -0.11 -1.95 1.06
C MET A 86 0.43 -1.09 2.20
N TYR A 87 0.39 -1.56 3.44
CA TYR A 87 1.01 -0.89 4.59
C TYR A 87 2.53 -0.72 4.39
N SER A 88 3.22 -1.80 4.02
CA SER A 88 4.66 -1.79 3.78
C SER A 88 5.04 -0.82 2.66
N LEU A 89 4.30 -0.82 1.53
CA LEU A 89 4.52 0.15 0.46
C LEU A 89 4.27 1.60 0.91
N THR A 90 3.19 1.84 1.67
CA THR A 90 2.83 3.17 2.18
C THR A 90 3.95 3.75 3.06
N ARG A 91 4.58 2.92 3.89
CA ARG A 91 5.67 3.32 4.80
C ARG A 91 6.94 3.78 4.12
N ILE A 92 7.16 3.45 2.84
CA ILE A 92 8.28 4.02 2.08
C ILE A 92 8.14 5.55 2.04
N LEU A 93 6.90 6.06 1.94
CA LEU A 93 6.60 7.49 1.93
C LEU A 93 6.20 8.06 3.29
N LEU A 94 5.66 7.24 4.18
CA LEU A 94 5.27 7.60 5.56
C LEU A 94 6.00 6.73 6.61
N PRO A 95 7.31 6.93 6.84
CA PRO A 95 8.10 6.14 7.80
C PRO A 95 7.55 6.12 9.22
N GLU A 96 6.84 7.15 9.65
CA GLU A 96 6.31 7.21 11.01
C GLU A 96 4.95 6.52 11.18
N LEU A 97 4.31 6.10 10.08
CA LEU A 97 3.02 5.45 10.12
C LEU A 97 3.12 4.11 10.86
N SER A 98 2.40 3.99 11.97
CA SER A 98 2.34 2.75 12.73
C SER A 98 1.36 1.74 12.11
N PRO A 99 1.53 0.43 12.40
CA PRO A 99 0.58 -0.59 11.92
C PRO A 99 -0.84 -0.31 12.41
N LYS A 100 -0.96 0.18 13.66
CA LYS A 100 -2.25 0.52 14.25
C LYS A 100 -2.93 1.67 13.50
N GLU A 101 -2.22 2.77 13.22
CA GLU A 101 -2.80 3.90 12.50
C GLU A 101 -3.26 3.50 11.09
N PHE A 102 -2.47 2.67 10.39
CA PHE A 102 -2.88 2.16 9.09
C PHE A 102 -4.09 1.25 9.19
N HIS A 103 -4.11 0.33 10.15
CA HIS A 103 -5.25 -0.58 10.37
C HIS A 103 -6.54 0.18 10.70
N ASP A 104 -6.45 1.11 11.65
CA ASP A 104 -7.59 1.91 12.10
C ASP A 104 -8.23 2.73 10.96
N CYS A 105 -7.47 3.09 9.91
CA CYS A 105 -8.01 3.87 8.80
C CYS A 105 -9.05 3.10 7.96
N TYR A 106 -8.98 1.76 7.89
CA TYR A 106 -9.89 0.95 7.08
C TYR A 106 -10.71 -0.08 7.87
N MET A 107 -10.48 -0.23 9.17
CA MET A 107 -11.19 -1.21 9.99
C MET A 107 -12.70 -1.06 9.98
N ALA A 108 -13.22 0.17 10.09
CA ALA A 108 -14.65 0.40 10.09
C ALA A 108 -15.32 -0.04 8.77
N PRO A 109 -14.92 0.46 7.58
CA PRO A 109 -15.53 0.02 6.33
C PRO A 109 -15.28 -1.46 6.02
N ALA A 110 -14.12 -2.00 6.37
CA ALA A 110 -13.80 -3.39 6.12
C ALA A 110 -14.61 -4.34 7.02
N GLY A 111 -14.76 -4.00 8.31
CA GLY A 111 -15.59 -4.74 9.25
C GLY A 111 -17.07 -4.71 8.86
N ASP A 112 -17.58 -3.54 8.49
CA ASP A 112 -18.95 -3.40 7.97
C ASP A 112 -19.18 -4.29 6.74
N LEU A 113 -18.26 -4.28 5.78
CA LEU A 113 -18.35 -5.16 4.60
C LEU A 113 -18.40 -6.63 4.99
N VAL A 114 -17.50 -7.09 5.86
CA VAL A 114 -17.46 -8.49 6.32
C VAL A 114 -18.75 -8.88 7.04
N CYS A 115 -19.34 -7.99 7.84
CA CYS A 115 -20.60 -8.25 8.54
C CYS A 115 -21.81 -8.40 7.58
N GLU A 116 -21.80 -7.69 6.46
CA GLU A 116 -22.89 -7.74 5.48
C GLU A 116 -22.76 -8.92 4.51
N LEU A 117 -21.53 -9.38 4.25
CA LEU A 117 -21.27 -10.50 3.34
C LEU A 117 -21.75 -11.83 3.93
N ARG A 118 -22.30 -12.67 3.04
CA ARG A 118 -22.70 -14.04 3.36
C ARG A 118 -22.16 -15.01 2.31
N ASP A 119 -21.86 -16.23 2.72
CA ASP A 119 -21.38 -17.28 1.82
C ASP A 119 -22.37 -17.62 0.71
N THR A 120 -23.67 -17.45 0.98
CA THR A 120 -24.76 -17.71 0.03
C THR A 120 -24.91 -16.64 -1.05
N MET A 121 -24.23 -15.50 -0.91
CA MET A 121 -24.31 -14.41 -1.90
C MET A 121 -23.56 -14.80 -3.18
N THR A 122 -24.17 -14.47 -4.31
CA THR A 122 -23.55 -14.51 -5.63
C THR A 122 -22.41 -13.48 -5.75
N ALA A 123 -21.52 -13.65 -6.72
CA ALA A 123 -20.46 -12.68 -7.01
C ALA A 123 -21.01 -11.26 -7.26
N VAL A 124 -22.16 -11.16 -7.95
CA VAL A 124 -22.85 -9.90 -8.23
C VAL A 124 -23.30 -9.23 -6.92
N GLU A 125 -24.01 -9.96 -6.06
CA GLU A 125 -24.48 -9.42 -4.77
C GLU A 125 -23.31 -9.00 -3.87
N LYS A 126 -22.20 -9.76 -3.86
CA LYS A 126 -21.00 -9.42 -3.08
C LYS A 126 -20.36 -8.12 -3.57
N VAL A 127 -20.32 -7.90 -4.89
CA VAL A 127 -19.79 -6.66 -5.48
C VAL A 127 -20.75 -5.49 -5.32
N GLU A 128 -22.06 -5.70 -5.42
CA GLU A 128 -23.04 -4.67 -5.09
C GLU A 128 -22.94 -4.24 -3.63
N MET A 129 -22.67 -5.16 -2.71
CA MET A 129 -22.40 -4.83 -1.31
C MET A 129 -21.10 -4.05 -1.14
N LEU A 130 -20.01 -4.48 -1.80
CA LEU A 130 -18.75 -3.72 -1.79
C LEU A 130 -18.93 -2.30 -2.35
N ASN A 131 -19.65 -2.16 -3.46
CA ASN A 131 -20.02 -0.87 -4.05
C ASN A 131 -20.83 0.00 -3.07
N TYR A 132 -21.84 -0.59 -2.43
CA TYR A 132 -22.66 0.11 -1.44
C TYR A 132 -21.80 0.59 -0.25
N ILE A 133 -20.94 -0.27 0.30
CA ILE A 133 -20.04 0.11 1.40
C ILE A 133 -19.14 1.26 0.96
N VAL A 134 -18.45 1.14 -0.18
CA VAL A 134 -17.50 2.16 -0.66
C VAL A 134 -18.22 3.46 -1.00
N PHE A 135 -19.18 3.43 -1.92
CA PHE A 135 -19.68 4.65 -2.55
C PHE A 135 -20.87 5.28 -1.82
N ASP A 136 -21.72 4.48 -1.16
CA ASP A 136 -22.98 4.98 -0.58
C ASP A 136 -22.90 5.10 0.94
N ARG A 137 -22.40 4.09 1.66
CA ARG A 137 -22.26 4.13 3.13
C ARG A 137 -21.09 4.99 3.57
N TYR A 138 -19.91 4.81 2.97
CA TYR A 138 -18.71 5.58 3.33
C TYR A 138 -18.49 6.80 2.44
N GLY A 139 -19.16 6.90 1.29
CA GLY A 139 -19.22 8.13 0.50
C GLY A 139 -17.94 8.45 -0.27
N PHE A 140 -17.17 7.44 -0.67
CA PHE A 140 -15.99 7.64 -1.51
C PHE A 140 -16.38 8.21 -2.88
N GLN A 141 -15.62 9.19 -3.37
CA GLN A 141 -15.92 9.92 -4.62
C GLN A 141 -14.67 10.12 -5.46
N LEU A 142 -14.83 10.13 -6.78
CA LEU A 142 -13.77 10.54 -7.68
C LEU A 142 -13.59 12.07 -7.63
N SER A 143 -12.35 12.55 -7.68
CA SER A 143 -12.08 13.97 -7.90
C SER A 143 -12.48 14.39 -9.32
N GLU A 144 -13.04 15.60 -9.46
CA GLU A 144 -13.42 16.17 -10.76
C GLU A 144 -12.21 16.31 -11.69
N ASP A 145 -11.04 16.67 -11.15
CA ASP A 145 -9.75 16.72 -11.85
C ASP A 145 -9.12 15.32 -12.08
N GLY A 146 -9.67 14.28 -11.45
CA GLY A 146 -9.18 12.90 -11.54
C GLY A 146 -9.44 12.23 -12.88
N MET A 147 -10.29 12.82 -13.72
CA MET A 147 -10.52 12.41 -15.12
C MET A 147 -9.49 13.01 -16.10
N ASP A 148 -8.77 14.06 -15.69
CA ASP A 148 -7.82 14.82 -16.52
C ASP A 148 -6.34 14.48 -16.23
N GLY A 149 -6.07 13.43 -15.44
CA GLY A 149 -4.72 12.91 -15.22
C GLY A 149 -3.88 13.62 -14.15
N TYR A 150 -4.47 14.55 -13.38
CA TYR A 150 -3.90 15.03 -12.11
C TYR A 150 -4.46 14.20 -10.97
N GLU A 151 -3.86 13.02 -10.73
CA GLU A 151 -4.21 12.23 -9.56
C GLU A 151 -3.66 12.90 -8.30
N ALA A 152 -4.56 13.51 -7.53
CA ALA A 152 -4.31 13.87 -6.14
C ALA A 152 -4.66 12.69 -5.23
N ASP A 153 -3.82 12.49 -4.21
CA ASP A 153 -3.99 11.57 -3.08
C ASP A 153 -4.08 10.08 -3.43
N ILE A 154 -2.93 9.41 -3.33
CA ILE A 154 -2.80 7.95 -3.53
C ILE A 154 -2.53 7.19 -2.23
N LEU A 155 -2.03 7.87 -1.19
CA LEU A 155 -1.72 7.23 0.08
C LEU A 155 -3.02 6.81 0.77
N ILE A 156 -3.16 5.52 1.07
CA ILE A 156 -4.38 4.97 1.67
C ILE A 156 -4.88 5.78 2.88
N PRO A 157 -4.04 6.13 3.88
CA PRO A 157 -4.52 6.95 5.00
C PRO A 157 -5.14 8.29 4.58
N ASP A 158 -4.56 8.94 3.57
CA ASP A 158 -5.05 10.22 3.05
C ASP A 158 -6.37 10.03 2.30
N VAL A 159 -6.46 9.00 1.42
CA VAL A 159 -7.70 8.68 0.69
C VAL A 159 -8.83 8.27 1.62
N MET A 160 -8.55 7.48 2.66
CA MET A 160 -9.54 7.05 3.65
C MET A 160 -10.07 8.22 4.48
N ALA A 161 -9.21 9.20 4.80
CA ALA A 161 -9.59 10.39 5.54
C ALA A 161 -10.42 11.37 4.70
N VAL A 162 -9.98 11.65 3.47
CA VAL A 162 -10.63 12.63 2.59
C VAL A 162 -11.84 12.05 1.86
N ARG A 163 -11.81 10.74 1.58
CA ARG A 163 -12.82 9.99 0.80
C ARG A 163 -13.01 10.53 -0.62
N LYS A 164 -12.02 11.28 -1.12
CA LYS A 164 -11.99 11.81 -2.47
C LYS A 164 -10.58 11.62 -3.04
N ALA A 165 -10.47 11.02 -4.21
CA ALA A 165 -9.19 10.77 -4.88
C ALA A 165 -9.39 10.54 -6.38
N GLY A 166 -8.29 10.47 -7.13
CA GLY A 166 -8.31 9.97 -8.51
C GLY A 166 -8.72 8.50 -8.60
N VAL A 167 -8.90 8.00 -9.83
CA VAL A 167 -9.37 6.62 -10.08
C VAL A 167 -8.49 5.56 -9.42
N VAL A 168 -7.16 5.75 -9.44
CA VAL A 168 -6.22 4.80 -8.84
C VAL A 168 -6.29 4.81 -7.32
N GLY A 169 -6.44 5.99 -6.69
CA GLY A 169 -6.62 6.10 -5.24
C GLY A 169 -7.89 5.41 -4.76
N ILE A 170 -9.02 5.70 -5.41
CA ILE A 170 -10.30 5.04 -5.09
C ILE A 170 -10.24 3.53 -5.36
N SER A 171 -9.61 3.11 -6.46
CA SER A 171 -9.44 1.68 -6.75
C SER A 171 -8.54 1.00 -5.73
N SER A 172 -7.51 1.68 -5.23
CA SER A 172 -6.62 1.14 -4.20
C SER A 172 -7.37 0.90 -2.89
N VAL A 173 -8.31 1.78 -2.50
CA VAL A 173 -9.24 1.53 -1.39
C VAL A 173 -10.17 0.36 -1.72
N TYR A 174 -10.68 0.28 -2.94
CA TYR A 174 -11.56 -0.80 -3.39
C TYR A 174 -10.86 -2.18 -3.27
N PHE A 175 -9.61 -2.29 -3.71
CA PHE A 175 -8.79 -3.49 -3.58
C PHE A 175 -8.42 -3.81 -2.13
N LEU A 176 -8.12 -2.79 -1.32
CA LEU A 176 -7.84 -2.97 0.11
C LEU A 176 -9.03 -3.63 0.82
N LEU A 177 -10.24 -3.12 0.61
CA LEU A 177 -11.44 -3.64 1.26
C LEU A 177 -11.85 -5.00 0.71
N ALA A 178 -11.75 -5.19 -0.61
CA ALA A 178 -12.01 -6.48 -1.24
C ALA A 178 -11.05 -7.57 -0.73
N GLY A 179 -9.74 -7.28 -0.71
CA GLY A 179 -8.71 -8.19 -0.22
C GLY A 179 -8.89 -8.50 1.26
N TYR A 180 -9.26 -7.51 2.09
CA TYR A 180 -9.60 -7.75 3.50
C TYR A 180 -10.79 -8.71 3.65
N ALA A 181 -11.82 -8.56 2.83
CA ALA A 181 -13.02 -9.39 2.87
C ALA A 181 -12.87 -10.73 2.12
N GLY A 182 -11.68 -11.04 1.56
CA GLY A 182 -11.44 -12.27 0.79
C GLY A 182 -12.19 -12.32 -0.54
N LEU A 183 -12.56 -11.17 -1.12
CA LEU A 183 -13.20 -11.08 -2.42
C LEU A 183 -12.14 -11.09 -3.54
N PRO A 184 -12.30 -11.89 -4.60
CA PRO A 184 -11.31 -12.03 -5.67
C PRO A 184 -11.40 -10.87 -6.68
N VAL A 185 -11.26 -9.63 -6.19
CA VAL A 185 -11.28 -8.42 -6.99
C VAL A 185 -9.86 -7.91 -7.19
N TYR A 186 -9.44 -7.83 -8.45
CA TYR A 186 -8.05 -7.49 -8.80
C TYR A 186 -7.99 -6.53 -9.99
N PRO A 187 -6.88 -5.79 -10.14
CA PRO A 187 -6.63 -5.04 -11.36
C PRO A 187 -6.31 -5.99 -12.53
N VAL A 188 -6.84 -5.65 -13.70
CA VAL A 188 -6.50 -6.27 -14.98
C VAL A 188 -5.76 -5.24 -15.81
N PHE A 189 -4.52 -5.52 -16.18
CA PHE A 189 -3.76 -4.63 -17.06
C PHE A 189 -3.96 -5.02 -18.53
N PRO A 190 -4.61 -4.17 -19.34
CA PRO A 190 -4.67 -4.37 -20.78
C PRO A 190 -3.33 -4.05 -21.46
N ARG A 191 -3.19 -4.42 -22.73
CA ARG A 191 -2.02 -4.06 -23.57
C ARG A 191 -1.93 -2.56 -23.87
N GLU A 192 -3.01 -1.83 -23.64
CA GLU A 192 -3.07 -0.38 -23.74
C GLU A 192 -2.89 0.25 -22.35
N PRO A 193 -2.45 1.52 -22.24
CA PRO A 193 -2.27 2.15 -20.94
C PRO A 193 -3.56 2.18 -20.11
N GLY A 194 -3.47 1.74 -18.85
CA GLY A 194 -4.59 1.76 -17.90
C GLY A 194 -4.72 0.44 -17.15
N TYR A 195 -5.84 0.28 -16.46
CA TYR A 195 -6.25 -0.99 -15.83
C TYR A 195 -7.77 -1.01 -15.71
N TYR A 196 -8.31 -2.21 -15.55
CA TYR A 196 -9.70 -2.44 -15.15
C TYR A 196 -9.75 -3.00 -13.73
N VAL A 197 -10.82 -2.74 -12.99
CA VAL A 197 -11.13 -3.44 -11.74
C VAL A 197 -12.05 -4.60 -12.09
N ALA A 198 -11.73 -5.84 -11.73
CA ALA A 198 -12.54 -6.99 -12.13
C ALA A 198 -12.63 -8.08 -11.07
N TRP A 199 -13.74 -8.79 -11.08
CA TRP A 199 -13.92 -10.03 -10.32
C TRP A 199 -13.27 -11.19 -11.07
N PHE A 200 -12.43 -11.96 -10.40
CA PHE A 200 -11.77 -13.14 -10.95
C PHE A 200 -12.39 -14.43 -10.46
N GLU A 201 -12.53 -15.36 -11.40
CA GLU A 201 -12.96 -16.73 -11.12
C GLU A 201 -12.32 -17.67 -12.14
N ASN A 202 -11.69 -18.74 -11.66
CA ASN A 202 -11.04 -19.76 -12.49
C ASN A 202 -10.08 -19.20 -13.56
N GLY A 203 -9.26 -18.21 -13.17
CA GLY A 203 -8.25 -17.59 -14.05
C GLY A 203 -8.83 -16.70 -15.18
N ARG A 204 -10.10 -16.29 -15.05
CA ARG A 204 -10.79 -15.38 -15.98
C ARG A 204 -11.52 -14.29 -15.20
N THR A 205 -11.84 -13.20 -15.87
CA THR A 205 -12.75 -12.19 -15.31
C THR A 205 -14.19 -12.65 -15.52
N LEU A 206 -14.99 -12.59 -14.45
CA LEU A 206 -16.43 -12.86 -14.52
C LEU A 206 -17.19 -11.62 -15.02
N PHE A 207 -16.80 -10.45 -14.48
CA PHE A 207 -17.25 -9.12 -14.90
C PHE A 207 -16.24 -8.08 -14.44
N SER A 208 -16.37 -6.84 -14.94
CA SER A 208 -15.58 -5.69 -14.51
C SER A 208 -16.43 -4.66 -13.76
N MET A 209 -15.78 -3.71 -13.09
CA MET A 209 -16.41 -2.63 -12.35
C MET A 209 -15.95 -1.28 -12.91
N ASP A 210 -16.90 -0.45 -13.32
CA ASP A 210 -16.65 0.92 -13.78
C ASP A 210 -16.53 1.85 -12.58
N MET A 211 -15.29 2.14 -12.19
CA MET A 211 -14.98 3.04 -11.07
C MET A 211 -15.48 4.48 -11.30
N GLY A 212 -15.59 4.92 -12.57
CA GLY A 212 -16.20 6.19 -12.97
C GLY A 212 -17.69 6.27 -12.67
N ARG A 213 -18.34 5.10 -12.57
CA ARG A 213 -19.78 4.96 -12.29
C ARG A 213 -20.02 4.18 -11.01
N LYS A 214 -19.28 4.52 -9.94
CA LYS A 214 -19.43 3.94 -8.59
C LYS A 214 -19.36 2.40 -8.59
N GLY A 215 -18.40 1.85 -9.34
CA GLY A 215 -18.14 0.43 -9.43
C GLY A 215 -19.25 -0.37 -10.14
N ARG A 216 -20.11 0.29 -10.92
CA ARG A 216 -21.17 -0.36 -11.70
C ARG A 216 -20.60 -1.53 -12.49
N ILE A 217 -21.28 -2.68 -12.40
CA ILE A 217 -20.90 -3.90 -13.11
C ILE A 217 -20.98 -3.67 -14.63
N ALA A 218 -19.93 -4.10 -15.32
CA ALA A 218 -19.75 -4.04 -16.76
C ALA A 218 -19.23 -5.38 -17.29
N ASP A 219 -19.13 -5.48 -18.62
CA ASP A 219 -18.72 -6.72 -19.29
C ASP A 219 -17.34 -7.21 -18.81
N PRO A 220 -17.09 -8.53 -18.82
CA PRO A 220 -15.79 -9.09 -18.47
C PRO A 220 -14.71 -8.61 -19.44
N VAL A 221 -13.52 -8.34 -18.89
CA VAL A 221 -12.35 -7.96 -19.70
C VAL A 221 -11.82 -9.19 -20.45
N PRO A 222 -11.85 -9.25 -21.79
CA PRO A 222 -11.46 -10.45 -22.51
C PRO A 222 -9.97 -10.77 -22.33
N ARG A 223 -9.62 -12.02 -22.00
CA ARG A 223 -8.21 -12.43 -21.75
C ARG A 223 -7.23 -12.04 -22.86
N ARG A 224 -7.66 -12.08 -24.12
CA ARG A 224 -6.84 -11.66 -25.28
C ARG A 224 -6.36 -10.20 -25.24
N SER A 225 -7.01 -9.35 -24.43
CA SER A 225 -6.67 -7.93 -24.28
C SER A 225 -5.66 -7.68 -23.17
N TRP A 226 -5.38 -8.67 -22.31
CA TRP A 226 -4.52 -8.52 -21.15
C TRP A 226 -3.04 -8.51 -21.56
N LEU A 227 -2.21 -7.97 -20.67
CA LEU A 227 -0.83 -8.41 -20.54
C LEU A 227 -0.86 -9.84 -19.99
N ASP A 228 -0.35 -10.80 -20.77
CA ASP A 228 -0.43 -12.23 -20.42
C ASP A 228 0.73 -12.60 -19.51
N THR A 229 0.46 -12.51 -18.20
CA THR A 229 1.46 -12.63 -17.14
C THR A 229 0.93 -13.61 -16.08
N ASP A 230 1.78 -14.42 -15.49
CA ASP A 230 1.38 -15.49 -14.57
C ASP A 230 0.70 -14.98 -13.29
N PHE A 231 0.93 -13.71 -12.93
CA PHE A 231 0.40 -13.11 -11.71
C PHE A 231 -0.93 -12.38 -11.90
N MET A 232 -1.50 -12.34 -13.11
CA MET A 232 -2.74 -11.60 -13.36
C MET A 232 -3.91 -12.13 -12.50
N GLY A 233 -4.59 -11.24 -11.76
CA GLY A 233 -5.67 -11.65 -10.87
C GLY A 233 -5.21 -12.22 -9.52
N THR A 234 -4.08 -11.74 -9.02
CA THR A 234 -3.52 -12.13 -7.70
C THR A 234 -3.26 -10.92 -6.82
N ASP A 235 -3.03 -11.15 -5.53
CA ASP A 235 -2.64 -10.11 -4.56
C ASP A 235 -1.42 -9.30 -5.02
N ARG A 236 -0.49 -9.94 -5.76
CA ARG A 236 0.69 -9.27 -6.35
C ARG A 236 0.31 -8.14 -7.31
N THR A 237 -0.73 -8.32 -8.12
CA THR A 237 -1.15 -7.28 -9.08
C THR A 237 -1.70 -6.03 -8.40
N VAL A 238 -2.35 -6.19 -7.24
CA VAL A 238 -2.81 -5.07 -6.42
C VAL A 238 -1.61 -4.29 -5.90
N LEU A 239 -0.60 -4.97 -5.34
CA LEU A 239 0.61 -4.31 -4.86
C LEU A 239 1.39 -3.66 -6.00
N TYR A 240 1.47 -4.28 -7.18
CA TYR A 240 2.12 -3.69 -8.35
C TYR A 240 1.45 -2.37 -8.76
N LEU A 241 0.11 -2.36 -8.89
CA LEU A 241 -0.64 -1.13 -9.15
C LEU A 241 -0.34 -0.07 -8.08
N TYR A 242 -0.38 -0.46 -6.80
CA TYR A 242 -0.20 0.48 -5.71
C TYR A 242 1.23 1.04 -5.66
N ALA A 243 2.26 0.21 -5.82
CA ALA A 243 3.67 0.64 -5.85
C ALA A 243 3.94 1.62 -7.01
N THR A 244 3.46 1.31 -8.21
CA THR A 244 3.60 2.18 -9.39
C THR A 244 2.84 3.50 -9.22
N ALA A 245 1.67 3.45 -8.59
CA ALA A 245 0.89 4.65 -8.26
C ALA A 245 1.58 5.52 -7.22
N LEU A 246 2.12 4.95 -6.14
CA LEU A 246 2.93 5.68 -5.15
C LEU A 246 4.14 6.33 -5.81
N ARG A 247 4.79 5.64 -6.76
CA ARG A 247 5.95 6.17 -7.49
C ARG A 247 5.61 7.37 -8.38
N ARG A 248 4.42 7.38 -8.96
CA ARG A 248 3.98 8.39 -9.93
C ARG A 248 3.27 9.58 -9.28
N PHE A 249 2.41 9.28 -8.30
CA PHE A 249 1.43 10.20 -7.70
C PHE A 249 1.57 10.35 -6.19
N GLY A 250 2.50 9.65 -5.54
CA GLY A 250 2.78 9.81 -4.12
C GLY A 250 3.23 11.23 -3.74
N ARG A 251 3.28 11.52 -2.44
CA ARG A 251 3.68 12.84 -1.92
C ARG A 251 5.02 13.30 -2.52
N LYS A 252 4.98 14.41 -3.27
CA LYS A 252 6.17 15.01 -3.89
C LYS A 252 6.73 16.16 -3.03
N PRO A 253 8.05 16.41 -3.08
CA PRO A 253 9.06 15.66 -3.83
C PRO A 253 9.45 14.34 -3.14
N LEU A 254 9.64 13.28 -3.94
CA LEU A 254 10.25 12.03 -3.47
C LEU A 254 11.77 12.22 -3.30
N THR A 255 12.35 11.63 -2.27
CA THR A 255 13.82 11.52 -2.20
C THR A 255 14.34 10.51 -3.23
N PRO A 256 15.60 10.62 -3.70
CA PRO A 256 16.18 9.62 -4.62
C PRO A 256 16.11 8.19 -4.07
N LEU A 257 16.29 8.02 -2.76
CA LEU A 257 16.15 6.72 -2.11
C LEU A 257 14.71 6.21 -2.19
N GLN A 258 13.71 7.01 -1.85
CA GLN A 258 12.30 6.61 -1.93
C GLN A 258 11.88 6.25 -3.36
N ALA A 259 12.32 7.04 -4.35
CA ALA A 259 12.07 6.74 -5.76
C ALA A 259 12.68 5.39 -6.16
N SER A 260 13.97 5.17 -5.84
CA SER A 260 14.66 3.91 -6.13
C SER A 260 14.05 2.70 -5.41
N LEU A 261 13.59 2.87 -4.17
CA LEU A 261 12.95 1.82 -3.40
C LEU A 261 11.57 1.44 -3.94
N LEU A 262 10.78 2.43 -4.40
CA LEU A 262 9.52 2.17 -5.08
C LEU A 262 9.73 1.51 -6.44
N ASP A 263 10.75 1.93 -7.19
CA ASP A 263 11.14 1.28 -8.45
C ASP A 263 11.52 -0.19 -8.18
N ARG A 264 12.38 -0.46 -7.19
CA ARG A 264 12.75 -1.83 -6.77
C ARG A 264 11.56 -2.66 -6.29
N ALA A 265 10.62 -2.06 -5.56
CA ALA A 265 9.42 -2.75 -5.12
C ALA A 265 8.55 -3.12 -6.32
N ALA A 266 8.32 -2.20 -7.25
CA ALA A 266 7.59 -2.44 -8.48
C ALA A 266 8.28 -3.52 -9.35
N ASP A 267 9.61 -3.51 -9.46
CA ASP A 267 10.39 -4.52 -10.18
C ASP A 267 10.25 -5.91 -9.54
N SER A 268 10.23 -5.98 -8.21
CA SER A 268 10.02 -7.25 -7.48
C SER A 268 8.58 -7.78 -7.63
N LEU A 269 7.65 -6.88 -7.92
CA LEU A 269 6.23 -7.15 -8.16
C LEU A 269 5.90 -7.28 -9.65
N HIS A 270 6.90 -7.13 -10.53
CA HIS A 270 6.66 -6.94 -11.94
C HIS A 270 6.02 -8.19 -12.56
N LEU A 271 5.07 -7.90 -13.43
CA LEU A 271 4.38 -8.80 -14.34
C LEU A 271 5.27 -9.20 -15.52
#